data_AF-A0AAQ4DYZ4-F1
#
_entry.id   AF-A0AAQ4DYZ4-F1
#
_cell.length_a   1.000
_cell.length_b   1.000
_cell.length_c   1.000
_cell.angle_alpha   90.00
_cell.angle_beta   90.00
_cell.angle_gamma   90.00
#
_symmetry.space_group_name_H-M   'P 1'
#
loop_
_entity.id
_entity.type
_entity.pdbx_description
1 polymer ?
#
loop_
_entity_poly.entity_id
_entity_poly.type
_entity_poly.pdbx_seq_one_letter_code
_entity_poly.pdbx_strand_id
1 'polypeptide(L)'
;LSGGFGFSISVPFEEDVAIHNGSGEQCIPDVQAEDIEVHESTKLPFPCDQETATHSADRIATPEPRASDLEHASTHQALLNRISQLERLHEESQRKLGAAQGRYLKSEEEKERLKSKFKHIFSDDQMRSMERLSAQGMRWEASTLVKSLKLRLSCGCQGYSLLRNHGFPFPSERTLQRHLENFKFQPGLLQDMIEPLRMKVY
;
A
#
# COMPACT_ATOMS: atom_id res chain seq x y z
N LEU A 1 -27.28 32.57 40.47
CA LEU A 1 -26.22 31.69 41.01
C LEU A 1 -26.05 30.58 39.98
N SER A 2 -25.21 30.80 38.97
CA SER A 2 -23.84 30.24 38.84
C SER A 2 -23.84 28.71 38.90
N GLY A 3 -23.30 27.96 37.93
CA GLY A 3 -22.41 28.36 36.84
C GLY A 3 -22.30 27.28 35.76
N GLY A 4 -21.79 27.71 34.61
CA GLY A 4 -21.48 26.84 33.49
C GLY A 4 -20.12 26.16 33.65
N PHE A 5 -19.99 25.02 32.99
CA PHE A 5 -18.71 24.45 32.62
C PHE A 5 -18.72 24.26 31.10
N GLY A 6 -18.07 25.19 30.40
CA GLY A 6 -17.65 25.01 29.03
C GLY A 6 -16.35 24.22 29.03
N PHE A 7 -16.33 23.10 28.31
CA PHE A 7 -15.09 22.43 27.94
C PHE A 7 -14.76 22.83 26.50
N SER A 8 -13.84 23.79 26.38
CA SER A 8 -13.20 24.17 25.13
C SER A 8 -12.13 23.13 24.80
N ILE A 9 -12.34 22.32 23.77
CA ILE A 9 -11.29 21.49 23.19
C ILE A 9 -10.80 22.19 21.93
N SER A 10 -9.69 22.90 22.06
CA SER A 10 -8.92 23.40 20.93
C SER A 10 -8.21 22.21 20.29
N VAL A 11 -8.62 21.84 19.08
CA VAL A 11 -7.84 20.95 18.22
C VAL A 11 -7.07 21.84 17.25
N PRO A 12 -5.75 21.73 17.13
CA PRO A 12 -5.00 22.50 16.15
C PRO A 12 -5.40 22.03 14.75
N PHE A 13 -5.90 23.01 13.99
CA PHE A 13 -6.16 22.98 12.58
C PHE A 13 -4.83 23.28 11.88
N GLU A 14 -4.26 22.29 11.20
CA GLU A 14 -3.28 22.53 10.14
C GLU A 14 -3.87 22.05 8.82
N GLU A 15 -4.03 23.04 7.95
CA GLU A 15 -4.51 22.98 6.58
C GLU A 15 -3.40 22.53 5.62
N ASP A 16 -3.86 22.04 4.47
CA ASP A 16 -3.18 21.99 3.16
C ASP A 16 -2.11 20.93 2.86
N VAL A 17 -2.60 19.79 2.33
CA VAL A 17 -1.89 19.07 1.26
C VAL A 17 -2.86 18.86 0.09
N ALA A 18 -2.60 19.60 -0.99
CA ALA A 18 -3.26 19.47 -2.27
C ALA A 18 -3.10 18.04 -2.82
N ILE A 19 -4.21 17.32 -3.02
CA ILE A 19 -4.22 16.04 -3.74
C ILE A 19 -4.41 16.32 -5.23
N HIS A 20 -3.31 16.25 -5.96
CA HIS A 20 -3.33 16.14 -7.41
C HIS A 20 -3.88 14.76 -7.79
N ASN A 21 -5.03 14.74 -8.46
CA ASN A 21 -5.54 13.55 -9.12
C ASN A 21 -4.57 13.14 -10.24
N GLY A 22 -3.93 11.98 -10.07
CA GLY A 22 -3.08 11.35 -11.07
C GLY A 22 -3.46 9.88 -11.18
N SER A 23 -4.37 9.60 -12.10
CA SER A 23 -4.66 8.27 -12.62
C SER A 23 -3.39 7.60 -13.15
N GLY A 24 -3.05 6.44 -12.61
CA GLY A 24 -1.89 5.66 -13.02
C GLY A 24 -1.92 4.29 -12.36
N GLU A 25 -2.94 3.49 -12.67
CA GLU A 25 -2.81 2.04 -12.57
C GLU A 25 -1.69 1.62 -13.53
N GLN A 26 -0.53 1.31 -12.99
CA GLN A 26 0.44 0.46 -13.66
C GLN A 26 0.83 -0.65 -12.72
N CYS A 27 0.25 -1.82 -12.99
CA CYS A 27 0.67 -3.10 -12.46
C CYS A 27 2.17 -3.27 -12.74
N ILE A 28 2.97 -3.39 -11.68
CA ILE A 28 4.33 -3.90 -11.78
C ILE A 28 4.19 -5.42 -11.94
N PRO A 29 4.75 -6.05 -12.99
CA PRO A 29 4.69 -7.49 -13.13
C PRO A 29 5.56 -8.17 -12.08
N ASP A 30 5.07 -9.32 -11.62
CA ASP A 30 5.73 -10.26 -10.73
C ASP A 30 7.00 -10.80 -11.44
N VAL A 31 8.18 -10.35 -11.01
CA VAL A 31 9.45 -10.88 -11.53
C VAL A 31 9.84 -12.05 -10.67
N GLN A 32 9.68 -13.26 -11.22
CA GLN A 32 10.15 -14.49 -10.60
C GLN A 32 11.66 -14.42 -10.38
N ALA A 33 12.08 -14.84 -9.19
CA ALA A 33 13.49 -15.01 -8.84
C ALA A 33 14.04 -16.19 -9.63
N GLU A 34 14.84 -15.90 -10.66
CA GLU A 34 15.74 -16.88 -11.27
C GLU A 34 17.20 -16.42 -11.09
N ASP A 35 18.02 -17.40 -10.73
CA ASP A 35 19.39 -17.27 -10.26
C ASP A 35 20.31 -16.57 -11.27
N ILE A 36 21.03 -15.54 -10.81
CA ILE A 36 22.16 -15.00 -11.57
C ILE A 36 23.42 -15.73 -11.08
N GLU A 37 23.81 -16.75 -11.83
CA GLU A 37 25.11 -17.42 -11.75
C GLU A 37 26.25 -16.41 -11.88
N VAL A 38 27.17 -16.44 -10.91
CA VAL A 38 28.42 -15.69 -10.94
C VAL A 38 29.37 -16.40 -11.91
N HIS A 39 29.46 -15.90 -13.14
CA HIS A 39 30.46 -16.36 -14.11
C HIS A 39 31.82 -15.69 -13.83
N GLU A 40 32.68 -16.46 -13.16
CA GLU A 40 34.13 -16.31 -13.06
C GLU A 40 34.75 -16.20 -14.47
N SER A 41 35.30 -15.03 -14.80
CA SER A 41 36.02 -14.82 -16.07
C SER A 41 37.53 -14.92 -15.88
N THR A 42 38.01 -16.12 -16.15
CA THR A 42 39.11 -16.48 -17.05
C THR A 42 40.26 -15.47 -17.22
N LYS A 43 41.37 -15.85 -16.59
CA LYS A 43 42.77 -15.44 -16.81
C LYS A 43 43.16 -15.59 -18.30
N LEU A 44 43.48 -14.48 -18.97
CA LEU A 44 44.10 -14.53 -20.30
C LEU A 44 45.61 -14.83 -20.19
N PRO A 45 46.18 -15.66 -21.09
CA PRO A 45 47.58 -16.03 -21.06
C PRO A 45 48.46 -15.02 -21.82
N PHE A 46 49.61 -14.70 -21.22
CA PHE A 46 50.69 -13.95 -21.85
C PHE A 46 51.38 -14.80 -22.93
N PRO A 47 51.68 -14.26 -24.12
CA PRO A 47 52.68 -14.81 -25.00
C PRO A 47 54.07 -14.25 -24.62
N CYS A 48 54.96 -15.17 -24.27
CA CYS A 48 56.39 -14.97 -24.20
C CYS A 48 56.96 -15.36 -25.57
N ASP A 49 57.71 -14.46 -26.20
CA ASP A 49 58.72 -14.85 -27.19
C ASP A 49 60.00 -14.03 -26.95
N GLN A 50 61.10 -14.76 -26.89
CA GLN A 50 62.51 -14.34 -26.88
C GLN A 50 62.82 -13.68 -28.25
N GLU A 51 63.82 -12.84 -28.51
CA GLU A 51 65.23 -12.79 -28.13
C GLU A 51 65.81 -11.56 -28.90
N THR A 52 66.62 -10.65 -28.37
CA THR A 52 68.10 -10.64 -28.52
C THR A 52 68.66 -9.22 -28.24
N ALA A 53 69.96 -9.19 -27.95
CA ALA A 53 70.92 -8.11 -28.20
C ALA A 53 71.06 -6.98 -27.16
N THR A 54 72.09 -7.18 -26.33
CA THR A 54 72.90 -6.15 -25.70
C THR A 54 73.39 -5.11 -26.70
N HIS A 55 72.95 -3.85 -26.58
CA HIS A 55 73.70 -2.70 -27.06
C HIS A 55 73.42 -1.46 -26.19
N SER A 56 74.51 -0.93 -25.65
CA SER A 56 74.82 0.48 -25.40
C SER A 56 73.77 1.38 -24.74
N ALA A 57 74.13 1.86 -23.55
CA ALA A 57 73.48 2.96 -22.87
C ALA A 57 73.58 4.25 -23.69
N ASP A 58 72.50 4.60 -24.39
CA ASP A 58 72.25 5.96 -24.86
C ASP A 58 71.00 6.51 -24.15
N ARG A 59 71.17 7.69 -23.57
CA ARG A 59 70.12 8.43 -22.85
C ARG A 59 69.06 8.88 -23.86
N ILE A 60 67.99 8.10 -24.02
CA ILE A 60 66.78 8.59 -24.71
C ILE A 60 66.06 9.51 -23.73
N ALA A 61 66.05 10.80 -24.06
CA ALA A 61 65.28 11.82 -23.40
C ALA A 61 63.82 11.39 -23.28
N THR A 62 63.28 11.49 -22.07
CA THR A 62 61.85 11.34 -21.79
C THR A 62 61.10 12.32 -22.69
N PRO A 63 60.21 11.87 -23.59
CA PRO A 63 59.38 12.82 -24.35
C PRO A 63 58.50 13.56 -23.33
N GLU A 64 58.64 14.88 -23.27
CA GLU A 64 57.73 15.73 -22.50
C GLU A 64 56.28 15.44 -22.94
N PRO A 65 55.35 15.28 -21.98
CA PRO A 65 53.95 15.05 -22.32
C PRO A 65 53.41 16.23 -23.12
N ARG A 66 52.82 15.95 -24.29
CA ARG A 66 52.23 17.00 -25.14
C ARG A 66 51.04 17.59 -24.39
N ALA A 67 50.80 18.90 -24.51
CA ALA A 67 49.71 19.60 -23.82
C ALA A 67 48.31 18.96 -24.05
N SER A 68 48.12 18.27 -25.18
CA SER A 68 46.94 17.46 -25.46
C SER A 68 46.74 16.32 -24.46
N ASP A 69 47.80 15.66 -24.00
CA ASP A 69 47.73 14.48 -23.13
C ASP A 69 47.33 14.87 -21.69
N LEU A 70 47.65 16.10 -21.28
CA LEU A 70 47.26 16.66 -19.98
C LEU A 70 45.75 17.00 -19.93
N GLU A 71 45.19 17.51 -21.02
CA GLU A 71 43.75 17.80 -21.17
C GLU A 71 42.92 16.49 -21.20
N HIS A 72 43.40 15.45 -21.90
CA HIS A 72 42.75 14.14 -21.90
C HIS A 72 42.85 13.43 -20.54
N ALA A 73 43.96 13.58 -19.81
CA ALA A 73 44.09 13.05 -18.46
C ALA A 73 43.12 13.74 -17.46
N SER A 74 42.92 15.06 -17.61
CA SER A 74 41.95 15.83 -16.82
C SER A 74 40.50 15.40 -17.08
N THR A 75 40.14 15.16 -18.34
CA THR A 75 38.79 14.67 -18.71
C THR A 75 38.57 13.22 -18.28
N HIS A 76 39.59 12.36 -18.38
CA HIS A 76 39.54 10.98 -17.86
C HIS A 76 39.32 10.95 -16.34
N GLN A 77 40.02 11.79 -15.58
CA GLN A 77 39.83 11.89 -14.12
C GLN A 77 38.42 12.35 -13.76
N ALA A 78 37.84 13.29 -14.51
CA ALA A 78 36.47 13.76 -14.31
C ALA A 78 35.44 12.65 -14.53
N LEU A 79 35.64 11.79 -15.54
CA LEU A 79 34.79 10.63 -15.81
C LEU A 79 34.85 9.59 -14.67
N LEU A 80 36.06 9.26 -14.18
CA LEU A 80 36.22 8.33 -13.06
C LEU A 80 35.49 8.83 -11.80
N ASN A 81 35.65 10.12 -11.46
CA ASN A 81 34.95 10.72 -10.33
C ASN A 81 33.42 10.62 -10.50
N ARG A 82 32.92 10.80 -11.73
CA ARG A 82 31.49 10.68 -12.03
C ARG A 82 31.00 9.25 -11.89
N ILE A 83 31.75 8.26 -12.35
CA ILE A 83 31.44 6.83 -12.19
C ILE A 83 31.33 6.51 -10.70
N SER A 84 32.33 6.86 -9.89
CA SER A 84 32.31 6.61 -8.45
C SER A 84 31.18 7.36 -7.72
N GLN A 85 30.72 8.50 -8.24
CA GLN A 85 29.54 9.19 -7.70
C GLN A 85 28.26 8.44 -8.05
N LEU A 86 28.13 7.96 -9.30
CA LEU A 86 26.97 7.21 -9.75
C LEU A 86 26.83 5.88 -9.03
N GLU A 87 27.94 5.15 -8.82
CA GLU A 87 27.97 3.91 -8.04
C GLU A 87 27.46 4.13 -6.61
N ARG A 88 27.94 5.19 -5.93
CA ARG A 88 27.45 5.56 -4.59
C ARG A 88 25.96 5.86 -4.56
N LEU A 89 25.46 6.63 -5.54
CA LEU A 89 24.03 6.96 -5.64
C LEU A 89 23.19 5.72 -5.93
N HIS A 90 23.70 4.80 -6.76
CA HIS A 90 23.05 3.55 -7.07
C HIS A 90 22.95 2.67 -5.82
N GLU A 91 24.05 2.48 -5.10
CA GLU A 91 24.06 1.75 -3.82
C GLU A 91 23.10 2.38 -2.81
N GLU A 92 23.09 3.71 -2.68
CA GLU A 92 22.18 4.41 -1.78
C GLU A 92 20.71 4.17 -2.17
N SER A 93 20.39 4.24 -3.46
CA SER A 93 19.06 3.95 -3.98
C SER A 93 18.66 2.50 -3.69
N GLN A 94 19.55 1.53 -3.91
CA GLN A 94 19.31 0.12 -3.61
C GLN A 94 19.06 -0.11 -2.12
N ARG A 95 19.85 0.50 -1.24
CA ARG A 95 19.64 0.42 0.21
C ARG A 95 18.28 1.02 0.60
N LYS A 96 17.90 2.16 0.03
CA LYS A 96 16.58 2.79 0.27
C LYS A 96 15.43 1.92 -0.21
N LEU A 97 15.55 1.30 -1.38
CA LEU A 97 14.56 0.37 -1.93
C LEU A 97 14.40 -0.86 -1.03
N GLY A 98 15.51 -1.50 -0.63
CA GLY A 98 15.46 -2.66 0.27
C GLY A 98 14.84 -2.31 1.63
N ALA A 99 15.19 -1.16 2.20
CA ALA A 99 14.58 -0.69 3.43
C ALA A 99 13.08 -0.39 3.27
N ALA A 100 12.66 0.20 2.15
CA ALA A 100 11.25 0.48 1.86
C ALA A 100 10.43 -0.80 1.66
N GLN A 101 10.95 -1.77 0.90
CA GLN A 101 10.36 -3.10 0.73
C GLN A 101 10.21 -3.82 2.07
N GLY A 102 11.24 -3.79 2.91
CA GLY A 102 11.19 -4.37 4.25
C GLY A 102 10.12 -3.73 5.15
N ARG A 103 9.92 -2.40 5.06
CA ARG A 103 8.82 -1.71 5.77
C ARG A 103 7.45 -2.10 5.21
N TYR A 104 7.32 -2.20 3.89
CA TYR A 104 6.08 -2.59 3.22
C TYR A 104 5.63 -3.99 3.64
N LEU A 105 6.52 -4.99 3.58
CA LEU A 105 6.22 -6.37 3.98
C LEU A 105 5.76 -6.47 5.44
N LYS A 106 6.44 -5.75 6.35
CA LYS A 106 6.03 -5.69 7.76
C LYS A 106 4.64 -5.09 7.93
N SER A 107 4.35 -3.98 7.25
CA SER A 107 3.03 -3.34 7.31
C SER A 107 1.93 -4.24 6.75
N GLU A 108 2.21 -4.98 5.66
CA GLU A 108 1.26 -5.92 5.07
C GLU A 108 0.99 -7.12 5.98
N GLU A 109 2.03 -7.67 6.63
CA GLU A 109 1.89 -8.74 7.62
C GLU A 109 1.04 -8.29 8.82
N GLU A 110 1.30 -7.08 9.35
CA GLU A 110 0.51 -6.51 10.44
C GLU A 110 -0.96 -6.31 10.05
N LYS A 111 -1.21 -5.83 8.83
CA LYS A 111 -2.55 -5.67 8.27
C LYS A 111 -3.27 -7.02 8.19
N GLU A 112 -2.65 -8.05 7.62
CA GLU A 112 -3.28 -9.38 7.49
C GLU A 112 -3.47 -10.07 8.85
N ARG A 113 -2.54 -9.89 9.78
CA ARG A 113 -2.68 -10.32 11.17
C ARG A 113 -3.90 -9.67 11.82
N LEU A 114 -4.10 -8.37 11.64
CA LEU A 114 -5.24 -7.65 12.20
C LEU A 114 -6.54 -8.09 11.54
N LYS A 115 -6.59 -8.17 10.20
CA LYS A 115 -7.76 -8.69 9.47
C LYS A 115 -8.17 -10.07 9.94
N SER A 116 -7.21 -10.97 10.15
CA SER A 116 -7.47 -12.32 10.65
C SER A 116 -8.12 -12.33 12.03
N LYS A 117 -7.77 -11.37 12.90
CA LYS A 117 -8.47 -11.19 14.19
C LYS A 117 -9.92 -10.73 14.02
N PHE A 118 -10.29 -10.04 12.94
CA PHE A 118 -11.66 -9.58 12.72
C PHE A 118 -12.55 -10.54 11.92
N LYS A 119 -11.96 -11.51 11.19
CA LYS A 119 -12.69 -12.49 10.36
C LYS A 119 -13.73 -13.34 11.10
N HIS A 120 -13.58 -13.53 12.42
CA HIS A 120 -14.56 -14.29 13.22
C HIS A 120 -15.73 -13.41 13.71
N ILE A 121 -15.58 -12.08 13.69
CA ILE A 121 -16.59 -11.12 14.14
C ILE A 121 -17.41 -10.62 12.94
N PHE A 122 -16.71 -10.29 11.85
CA PHE A 122 -17.29 -9.63 10.69
C PHE A 122 -17.18 -10.50 9.44
N SER A 123 -18.21 -10.44 8.59
CA SER A 123 -18.22 -11.06 7.27
C SER A 123 -17.28 -10.33 6.30
N ASP A 124 -16.90 -10.97 5.19
CA ASP A 124 -15.96 -10.39 4.22
C ASP A 124 -16.46 -9.07 3.59
N ASP A 125 -17.76 -8.91 3.38
CA ASP A 125 -18.34 -7.65 2.88
C ASP A 125 -18.21 -6.51 3.90
N GLN A 126 -18.37 -6.82 5.19
CA GLN A 126 -18.12 -5.89 6.28
C GLN A 126 -16.63 -5.51 6.38
N MET A 127 -15.73 -6.49 6.22
CA MET A 127 -14.28 -6.25 6.14
C MET A 127 -13.94 -5.29 4.99
N ARG A 128 -14.45 -5.56 3.78
CA ARG A 128 -14.30 -4.65 2.63
C ARG A 128 -14.87 -3.26 2.90
N SER A 129 -15.94 -3.16 3.69
CA SER A 129 -16.53 -1.86 4.04
C SER A 129 -15.60 -1.03 4.91
N MET A 130 -14.82 -1.68 5.78
CA MET A 130 -13.85 -1.00 6.64
C MET A 130 -12.57 -0.60 5.90
N GLU A 131 -12.20 -1.34 4.85
CA GLU A 131 -11.04 -1.03 4.01
C GLU A 131 -11.28 0.21 3.11
N ARG A 132 -12.54 0.55 2.86
CA ARG A 132 -12.92 1.68 2.00
C ARG A 132 -13.16 2.94 2.83
N LEU A 133 -12.79 4.09 2.26
CA LEU A 133 -13.14 5.41 2.82
C LEU A 133 -14.64 5.68 2.82
N SER A 134 -15.40 5.01 1.94
CA SER A 134 -16.86 5.13 1.86
C SER A 134 -17.52 3.80 1.50
N ALA A 135 -18.59 3.48 2.22
CA ALA A 135 -19.46 2.33 1.94
C ALA A 135 -20.48 2.62 0.81
N GLN A 136 -20.48 3.82 0.23
CA GLN A 136 -21.38 4.17 -0.85
C GLN A 136 -21.16 3.27 -2.08
N GLY A 137 -22.25 2.78 -2.66
CA GLY A 137 -22.23 1.86 -3.80
C GLY A 137 -21.74 0.44 -3.47
N MET A 138 -21.46 0.12 -2.20
CA MET A 138 -21.12 -1.24 -1.81
C MET A 138 -22.34 -2.17 -1.90
N ARG A 139 -22.15 -3.33 -2.52
CA ARG A 139 -23.10 -4.44 -2.44
C ARG A 139 -22.86 -5.22 -1.15
N TRP A 140 -23.89 -5.30 -0.32
CA TRP A 140 -23.91 -6.09 0.90
C TRP A 140 -24.35 -7.53 0.59
N GLU A 141 -23.81 -8.49 1.32
CA GLU A 141 -24.24 -9.87 1.25
C GLU A 141 -25.60 -10.04 1.93
N ALA A 142 -26.41 -10.99 1.46
CA ALA A 142 -27.71 -11.29 2.05
C ALA A 142 -27.60 -11.69 3.53
N SER A 143 -26.55 -12.42 3.90
CA SER A 143 -26.28 -12.82 5.29
C SER A 143 -26.08 -11.59 6.20
N THR A 144 -25.31 -10.61 5.74
CA THR A 144 -25.06 -9.34 6.45
C THR A 144 -26.33 -8.49 6.54
N LEU A 145 -27.16 -8.45 5.49
CA LEU A 145 -28.45 -7.77 5.51
C LEU A 145 -29.40 -8.39 6.55
N VAL A 146 -29.51 -9.72 6.59
CA VAL A 146 -30.34 -10.43 7.58
C VAL A 146 -29.84 -10.19 9.01
N LYS A 147 -28.52 -10.28 9.26
CA LYS A 147 -27.93 -9.97 10.58
C LYS A 147 -28.23 -8.53 11.00
N SER A 148 -28.09 -7.59 10.06
CA SER A 148 -28.34 -6.17 10.29
C SER A 148 -29.81 -5.87 10.58
N LEU A 149 -30.74 -6.53 9.87
CA LEU A 149 -32.17 -6.45 10.15
C LEU A 149 -32.51 -6.98 11.54
N LYS A 150 -31.98 -8.15 11.92
CA LYS A 150 -32.15 -8.70 13.27
C LYS A 150 -31.67 -7.72 14.33
N LEU A 151 -30.46 -7.17 14.16
CA LEU A 151 -29.90 -6.18 15.06
C LEU A 151 -30.80 -4.93 15.16
N ARG A 152 -31.22 -4.38 14.01
CA ARG A 152 -32.10 -3.21 13.90
C ARG A 152 -33.46 -3.41 14.59
N LEU A 153 -33.99 -4.64 14.55
CA LEU A 153 -35.23 -5.02 15.24
C LEU A 153 -35.01 -5.16 16.75
N SER A 154 -33.88 -5.73 17.18
CA SER A 154 -33.57 -5.93 18.60
C SER A 154 -33.27 -4.64 19.36
N CYS A 155 -32.52 -3.69 18.78
CA CYS A 155 -32.11 -2.46 19.47
C CYS A 155 -32.81 -1.18 18.99
N GLY A 156 -33.72 -1.28 18.01
CA GLY A 156 -34.45 -0.14 17.47
C GLY A 156 -33.60 0.77 16.57
N CYS A 157 -34.16 1.92 16.18
CA CYS A 157 -33.56 2.82 15.18
C CYS A 157 -32.33 3.53 15.73
N GLN A 158 -32.49 4.09 16.91
CA GLN A 158 -31.46 4.85 17.58
C GLN A 158 -30.28 3.95 17.95
N GLY A 159 -30.54 2.75 18.49
CA GLY A 159 -29.49 1.79 18.82
C GLY A 159 -28.68 1.35 17.59
N TYR A 160 -29.35 1.08 16.47
CA TYR A 160 -28.68 0.72 15.22
C TYR A 160 -27.86 1.88 14.65
N SER A 161 -28.42 3.10 14.66
CA SER A 161 -27.71 4.30 14.21
C SER A 161 -26.50 4.59 15.09
N LEU A 162 -26.63 4.42 16.40
CA LEU A 162 -25.54 4.62 17.36
C LEU A 162 -24.37 3.67 17.05
N LEU A 163 -24.63 2.37 16.85
CA LEU A 163 -23.59 1.40 16.49
C LEU A 163 -22.87 1.79 15.20
N ARG A 164 -23.62 2.19 14.17
CA ARG A 164 -23.01 2.69 12.94
C ARG A 164 -22.16 3.95 13.15
N ASN A 165 -22.63 4.89 13.97
CA ASN A 165 -21.90 6.11 14.28
C ASN A 165 -20.60 5.83 15.05
N HIS A 166 -20.55 4.73 15.82
CA HIS A 166 -19.32 4.22 16.44
C HIS A 166 -18.40 3.46 15.47
N GLY A 167 -18.70 3.46 14.17
CA GLY A 167 -17.83 2.87 13.15
C GLY A 167 -18.07 1.38 12.90
N PHE A 168 -19.15 0.79 13.40
CA PHE A 168 -19.46 -0.61 13.07
C PHE A 168 -19.84 -0.76 11.59
N PRO A 169 -19.29 -1.77 10.88
CA PRO A 169 -19.47 -1.95 9.44
C PRO A 169 -20.84 -2.56 9.10
N PHE A 170 -21.88 -1.73 9.20
CA PHE A 170 -23.25 -2.11 8.90
C PHE A 170 -23.86 -1.28 7.77
N PRO A 171 -24.74 -1.88 6.94
CA PRO A 171 -25.46 -1.20 5.88
C PRO A 171 -26.25 0.00 6.39
N SER A 172 -26.53 0.96 5.50
CA SER A 172 -27.38 2.09 5.87
C SER A 172 -28.83 1.65 6.09
N GLU A 173 -29.59 2.42 6.85
CA GLU A 173 -31.02 2.16 6.99
C GLU A 173 -31.74 2.15 5.64
N ARG A 174 -31.36 3.05 4.73
CA ARG A 174 -31.86 3.07 3.36
C ARG A 174 -31.54 1.79 2.59
N THR A 175 -30.38 1.19 2.82
CA THR A 175 -30.00 -0.11 2.23
C THR A 175 -30.90 -1.23 2.76
N LEU A 176 -31.19 -1.23 4.06
CA LEU A 176 -32.09 -2.22 4.67
C LEU A 176 -33.52 -2.07 4.14
N GLN A 177 -34.02 -0.84 4.05
CA GLN A 177 -35.35 -0.55 3.49
C GLN A 177 -35.47 -1.04 2.05
N ARG A 178 -34.52 -0.70 1.18
CA ARG A 178 -34.51 -1.20 -0.21
C ARG A 178 -34.44 -2.72 -0.31
N HIS A 179 -33.72 -3.36 0.61
CA HIS A 179 -33.69 -4.82 0.66
C HIS A 179 -35.08 -5.38 0.98
N LEU A 180 -35.79 -4.78 1.95
CA LEU A 180 -37.17 -5.15 2.32
C LEU A 180 -38.20 -4.85 1.24
N GLU A 181 -38.06 -3.74 0.50
CA GLU A 181 -38.95 -3.38 -0.62
C GLU A 181 -39.00 -4.48 -1.70
N ASN A 182 -37.92 -5.25 -1.86
CA ASN A 182 -37.88 -6.36 -2.81
C ASN A 182 -38.70 -7.57 -2.34
N PHE A 183 -39.08 -7.65 -1.06
CA PHE A 183 -39.95 -8.70 -0.55
C PHE A 183 -41.41 -8.31 -0.79
N LYS A 184 -42.02 -8.92 -1.82
CA LYS A 184 -43.45 -8.79 -2.04
C LYS A 184 -44.18 -9.83 -1.19
N PHE A 185 -45.00 -9.36 -0.26
CA PHE A 185 -45.96 -10.23 0.44
C PHE A 185 -47.08 -10.59 -0.54
N GLN A 186 -47.47 -11.87 -0.56
CA GLN A 186 -48.68 -12.25 -1.28
C GLN A 186 -49.90 -11.62 -0.60
N PRO A 187 -50.90 -11.16 -1.38
CA PRO A 187 -52.17 -10.72 -0.81
C PRO A 187 -52.74 -11.80 0.11
N GLY A 188 -53.18 -11.43 1.32
CA GLY A 188 -53.71 -12.35 2.33
C GLY A 188 -52.67 -12.83 3.36
N LEU A 189 -51.42 -13.08 2.98
CA LEU A 189 -50.39 -13.61 3.91
C LEU A 189 -50.03 -12.62 5.02
N LEU A 190 -50.04 -11.32 4.71
CA LEU A 190 -49.84 -10.28 5.71
C LEU A 190 -50.99 -10.26 6.74
N GLN A 191 -52.22 -10.56 6.33
CA GLN A 191 -53.36 -10.64 7.23
C GLN A 191 -53.16 -11.79 8.23
N ASP A 192 -52.71 -12.95 7.73
CA ASP A 192 -52.40 -14.13 8.54
C ASP A 192 -51.26 -13.90 9.54
N MET A 193 -50.35 -12.97 9.27
CA MET A 193 -49.29 -12.56 10.21
C MET A 193 -49.71 -11.43 11.16
N ILE A 194 -50.65 -10.57 10.78
CA ILE A 194 -51.13 -9.47 11.64
C ILE A 194 -52.07 -10.00 12.73
N GLU A 195 -52.92 -10.98 12.43
CA GLU A 195 -53.87 -11.57 13.39
C GLU A 195 -53.17 -12.09 14.67
N PRO A 196 -52.09 -12.90 14.57
CA PRO A 196 -51.37 -13.40 15.73
C PRO A 196 -50.55 -12.30 16.43
N LEU A 197 -50.09 -11.28 15.70
CA LEU A 197 -49.35 -10.15 16.27
C LEU A 197 -50.26 -9.21 17.08
N ARG A 198 -51.55 -9.09 16.72
CA ARG A 198 -52.54 -8.34 17.51
C ARG A 198 -52.84 -8.96 18.87
N MET A 199 -52.71 -10.28 18.98
CA MET A 199 -52.99 -11.03 20.22
C MET A 199 -51.94 -10.78 21.33
N LYS A 200 -50.86 -10.06 21.05
CA LYS A 200 -49.78 -9.78 22.02
C LYS A 200 -49.65 -8.29 22.30
N VAL A 201 -50.68 -7.73 22.93
CA VAL A 201 -50.59 -6.52 23.75
C VAL A 201 -50.84 -6.96 25.18
N TYR A 202 -49.76 -7.12 25.96
CA TYR A 202 -49.81 -7.16 27.42
C TYR A 202 -49.27 -5.82 27.93
#